data_AF-A0A2E5WL03-F1
#
_entry.id   AF-A0A2E5WL03-F1
#
_cell.length_a   1.000
_cell.length_b   1.000
_cell.length_c   1.000
_cell.angle_alpha   90.00
_cell.angle_beta   90.00
_cell.angle_gamma   90.00
#
_symmetry.space_group_name_H-M   'P 1'
#
loop_
_entity.id
_entity.type
_entity.pdbx_description
1 polymer ?
#
loop_
_entity_poly.entity_id
_entity_poly.type
_entity_poly.pdbx_seq_one_letter_code
_entity_poly.pdbx_strand_id
1 'polypeptide(L)'
;MNQALINSVSKSNLKAVPQIKVGQLVKVYQKIKEGEKTRTQVFQGLVIKMKGEKGINQTFTVRNIVSGVGVEKIFPVHSDNIEKVEIIRQNKIRRAKLYYMRERTGKSARLKGVSDDFEALNQINDIESIYKDLPETHLAKEEAPAEEAKAASTEETSEEKASEAPTEEAKATEKEEEK
;
A
#
# COMPACT_ATOMS: atom_id res chain seq x y z
N MET A 1 -7.84 27.19 -15.44
CA MET A 1 -9.17 26.57 -15.57
C MET A 1 -9.03 25.21 -16.28
N ASN A 2 -8.30 24.25 -15.68
CA ASN A 2 -8.05 22.89 -16.22
C ASN A 2 -8.36 21.78 -15.20
N GLN A 3 -8.90 22.14 -14.03
CA GLN A 3 -9.13 21.20 -12.93
C GLN A 3 -10.21 20.16 -13.25
N ALA A 4 -11.19 20.49 -14.09
CA ALA A 4 -12.24 19.54 -14.48
C ALA A 4 -11.68 18.32 -15.24
N LEU A 5 -10.76 18.54 -16.19
CA LEU A 5 -10.10 17.46 -16.95
C LEU A 5 -9.16 16.63 -16.06
N ILE A 6 -8.43 17.28 -15.15
CA ILE A 6 -7.56 16.56 -14.20
C ILE A 6 -8.41 15.67 -13.27
N ASN A 7 -9.57 16.17 -12.83
CA ASN A 7 -10.48 15.43 -11.97
C ASN A 7 -11.12 14.24 -12.70
N SER A 8 -11.48 14.38 -13.97
CA SER A 8 -12.06 13.25 -14.74
C SER A 8 -11.05 12.12 -14.92
N VAL A 9 -9.79 12.43 -15.26
CA VAL A 9 -8.73 11.44 -15.42
C VAL A 9 -8.36 10.79 -14.08
N SER A 10 -8.32 11.57 -12.99
CA SER A 10 -7.93 11.05 -11.67
C SER A 10 -9.01 10.22 -10.98
N LYS A 11 -10.28 10.36 -11.37
CA LYS A 11 -11.43 9.67 -10.73
C LYS A 11 -11.29 8.15 -10.75
N SER A 12 -10.77 7.56 -11.83
CA SER A 12 -10.58 6.10 -11.95
C SER A 12 -9.55 5.54 -10.98
N ASN A 13 -8.64 6.38 -10.48
CA ASN A 13 -7.54 5.97 -9.59
C ASN A 13 -7.86 6.23 -8.10
N LEU A 14 -9.06 6.75 -7.77
CA LEU A 14 -9.46 6.97 -6.39
C LEU A 14 -9.93 5.66 -5.76
N LYS A 15 -9.23 5.23 -4.70
CA LYS A 15 -9.66 4.11 -3.84
C LYS A 15 -10.44 4.60 -2.63
N ALA A 16 -11.40 3.81 -2.17
CA ALA A 16 -11.97 3.98 -0.84
C ALA A 16 -10.96 3.52 0.20
N VAL A 17 -10.63 4.44 1.11
CA VAL A 17 -9.65 4.25 2.19
C VAL A 17 -10.29 4.88 3.42
N PRO A 18 -10.11 4.31 4.62
CA PRO A 18 -10.62 4.93 5.85
C PRO A 18 -10.14 6.37 5.99
N GLN A 19 -10.93 7.20 6.65
CA GLN A 19 -10.61 8.61 6.83
C GLN A 19 -9.46 8.78 7.83
N ILE A 20 -8.23 8.78 7.31
CA ILE A 20 -7.02 9.01 8.09
C ILE A 20 -6.98 10.48 8.53
N LYS A 21 -6.59 10.72 9.78
CA LYS A 21 -6.37 12.05 10.35
C LYS A 21 -5.01 12.13 11.04
N VAL A 22 -4.46 13.33 11.10
CA VAL A 22 -3.22 13.60 11.85
C VAL A 22 -3.43 13.29 13.33
N GLY A 23 -2.41 12.71 13.98
CA GLY A 23 -2.48 12.31 15.39
C GLY A 23 -3.02 10.90 15.61
N GLN A 24 -3.52 10.22 14.58
CA GLN A 24 -3.86 8.80 14.67
C GLN A 24 -2.62 7.91 14.63
N LEU A 25 -2.68 6.77 15.31
CA LEU A 25 -1.74 5.66 15.20
C LEU A 25 -2.32 4.66 14.21
N VAL A 26 -1.58 4.38 13.15
CA VAL A 26 -2.04 3.56 12.04
C VAL A 26 -1.08 2.39 11.76
N LYS A 27 -1.62 1.28 11.28
CA LYS A 27 -0.89 0.18 10.64
C LYS A 27 -1.15 0.25 9.15
N VAL A 28 -0.10 0.47 8.38
CA VAL A 28 -0.16 0.48 6.91
C VAL A 28 0.38 -0.84 6.40
N TYR A 29 -0.43 -1.58 5.65
CA TYR A 29 -0.06 -2.84 5.02
C TYR A 29 0.43 -2.53 3.60
N GLN A 30 1.75 -2.59 3.40
CA GLN A 30 2.39 -2.27 2.15
C GLN A 30 2.79 -3.54 1.40
N LYS A 31 2.31 -3.68 0.16
CA LYS A 31 2.76 -4.73 -0.76
C LYS A 31 4.11 -4.33 -1.35
N ILE A 32 5.12 -5.16 -1.16
CA ILE A 32 6.47 -5.00 -1.70
C ILE A 32 6.73 -6.16 -2.66
N LYS A 33 7.15 -5.85 -3.87
CA LYS A 33 7.59 -6.82 -4.87
C LYS A 33 9.10 -7.01 -4.74
N GLU A 34 9.54 -8.25 -4.53
CA GLU A 34 10.94 -8.65 -4.47
C GLU A 34 11.18 -9.67 -5.58
N GLY A 35 11.57 -9.17 -6.77
CA GLY A 35 11.59 -9.96 -8.00
C GLY A 35 10.17 -10.42 -8.38
N GLU A 36 9.97 -11.74 -8.46
CA GLU A 36 8.68 -12.35 -8.80
C GLU A 36 7.75 -12.53 -7.59
N LYS A 37 8.28 -12.49 -6.36
CA LYS A 37 7.49 -12.72 -5.15
C LYS A 37 6.95 -11.40 -4.60
N THR A 38 5.76 -11.47 -4.01
CA THR A 38 5.17 -10.33 -3.31
C THR A 38 5.02 -10.65 -1.83
N ARG A 39 5.36 -9.68 -0.97
CA ARG A 39 5.16 -9.77 0.48
C ARG A 39 4.43 -8.53 1.00
N THR A 40 3.65 -8.70 2.06
CA THR A 40 3.02 -7.59 2.76
C THR A 40 3.86 -7.20 3.97
N GLN A 41 4.48 -6.01 3.92
CA GLN A 41 5.19 -5.42 5.05
C GLN A 41 4.24 -4.48 5.82
N VAL A 42 4.16 -4.65 7.13
CA VAL A 42 3.37 -3.77 7.98
C VAL A 42 4.24 -2.65 8.55
N PHE A 43 3.83 -1.40 8.35
CA PHE A 43 4.44 -0.24 8.98
C PHE A 43 3.45 0.39 9.96
N GLN A 44 3.75 0.26 11.25
CA GLN A 44 2.97 0.89 12.31
C GLN A 44 3.62 2.21 12.74
N GLY A 45 2.84 3.27 12.89
CA GLY A 45 3.34 4.52 13.44
C GLY A 45 2.30 5.63 13.54
N LEU A 46 2.76 6.79 13.97
CA LEU A 46 1.92 7.97 14.17
C LEU A 46 1.85 8.82 12.91
N VAL A 47 0.64 9.20 12.49
CA VAL A 47 0.44 10.13 11.39
C VAL A 47 0.81 11.54 11.85
N ILE A 48 1.93 12.06 11.35
CA ILE A 48 2.46 13.39 11.74
C ILE A 48 1.98 14.51 10.83
N LYS A 49 1.58 14.17 9.60
CA LYS A 49 1.21 15.14 8.56
C LYS A 49 0.28 14.48 7.57
N MET A 50 -0.68 15.24 7.09
CA MET A 50 -1.37 14.99 5.83
C MET A 50 -1.10 16.14 4.86
N LYS A 51 -0.97 15.82 3.57
CA LYS A 51 -0.76 16.76 2.49
C LYS A 51 -1.78 16.46 1.39
N GLY A 52 -2.38 17.51 0.84
CA GLY A 52 -3.52 17.39 -0.06
C GLY A 52 -4.81 17.31 0.73
N GLU A 53 -5.78 18.14 0.37
CA GLU A 53 -7.09 18.16 1.03
C GLU A 53 -8.03 17.17 0.37
N LYS A 54 -7.93 17.00 -0.96
CA LYS A 54 -8.77 16.10 -1.77
C LYS A 54 -8.00 15.62 -3.01
N GLY A 55 -8.41 14.46 -3.52
CA GLY A 55 -7.97 13.92 -4.81
C GLY A 55 -6.74 13.01 -4.74
N ILE A 56 -6.28 12.59 -5.92
CA ILE A 56 -5.29 11.53 -6.09
C ILE A 56 -3.93 11.80 -5.44
N ASN A 57 -3.56 13.08 -5.30
CA ASN A 57 -2.29 13.52 -4.75
C ASN A 57 -2.27 13.58 -3.20
N GLN A 58 -3.33 13.09 -2.55
CA GLN A 58 -3.40 13.05 -1.11
C GLN A 58 -2.36 12.07 -0.55
N THR A 59 -1.56 12.54 0.38
CA THR A 59 -0.49 11.76 1.03
C THR A 59 -0.52 11.97 2.53
N PHE A 60 -0.11 10.96 3.28
CA PHE A 60 0.06 11.04 4.72
C PHE A 60 1.45 10.54 5.10
N THR A 61 2.03 11.15 6.14
CA THR A 61 3.36 10.80 6.63
C THR A 61 3.23 10.12 7.97
N VAL A 62 3.76 8.91 8.06
CA VAL A 62 3.75 8.09 9.27
C VAL A 62 5.17 8.06 9.84
N ARG A 63 5.28 8.34 11.14
CA ARG A 63 6.53 8.31 11.89
C ARG A 63 6.53 7.15 12.87
N ASN A 64 7.62 6.38 12.90
CA ASN A 64 7.89 5.38 13.92
C ASN A 64 9.36 5.44 14.36
N ILE A 65 9.69 4.94 15.53
CA ILE A 65 11.07 4.70 15.95
C ILE A 65 11.29 3.19 15.86
N VAL A 66 12.12 2.77 14.91
CA VAL A 66 12.44 1.36 14.68
C VAL A 66 13.91 1.17 15.04
N SER A 67 14.19 0.24 15.96
CA SER A 67 15.56 -0.06 16.41
C SER A 67 16.36 1.19 16.85
N GLY A 68 15.70 2.12 17.54
CA GLY A 68 16.31 3.37 18.02
C GLY A 68 16.44 4.48 16.96
N VAL A 69 16.15 4.21 15.70
CA VAL A 69 16.22 5.18 14.60
C VAL A 69 14.83 5.68 14.23
N GLY A 70 14.66 7.00 14.10
CA GLY A 70 13.41 7.61 13.67
C GLY A 70 13.19 7.41 12.18
N VAL A 71 12.22 6.58 11.81
CA VAL A 71 11.83 6.29 10.43
C VAL A 71 10.54 7.04 10.09
N GLU A 72 10.55 7.78 8.99
CA GLU A 72 9.36 8.42 8.42
C GLU A 72 9.10 7.83 7.04
N LYS A 73 7.86 7.38 6.80
CA LYS A 73 7.40 6.92 5.49
C LYS A 73 6.24 7.80 5.02
N ILE A 74 6.25 8.16 3.75
CA ILE A 74 5.18 8.91 3.09
C ILE A 74 4.39 7.94 2.24
N PHE A 75 3.08 7.92 2.44
CA PHE A 75 2.15 7.03 1.76
C PHE A 75 1.12 7.86 0.98
N PRO A 76 0.96 7.64 -0.33
CA PRO A 76 -0.19 8.14 -1.08
C PRO A 76 -1.44 7.38 -0.64
N VAL A 77 -2.52 8.10 -0.35
CA VAL A 77 -3.76 7.50 0.19
C VAL A 77 -4.32 6.45 -0.76
N HIS A 78 -4.33 6.73 -2.07
CA HIS A 78 -4.95 5.87 -3.08
C HIS A 78 -3.96 4.94 -3.80
N SER A 79 -2.79 4.65 -3.24
CA SER A 79 -1.78 3.82 -3.90
C SER A 79 -2.17 2.34 -3.94
N ASP A 80 -1.94 1.67 -5.08
CA ASP A 80 -2.07 0.21 -5.23
C ASP A 80 -1.11 -0.60 -4.36
N ASN A 81 -0.01 0.02 -3.95
CA ASN A 81 0.97 -0.62 -3.09
C ASN A 81 0.47 -0.74 -1.64
N ILE A 82 -0.67 -0.12 -1.29
CA ILE A 82 -1.29 -0.21 0.03
C ILE A 82 -2.47 -1.16 -0.07
N GLU A 83 -2.41 -2.23 0.71
CA GLU A 83 -3.45 -3.26 0.76
C GLU A 83 -4.59 -2.81 1.69
N LYS A 84 -4.23 -2.34 2.89
CA LYS A 84 -5.17 -1.77 3.86
C LYS A 84 -4.46 -0.83 4.82
N VAL A 85 -5.25 0.06 5.43
CA VAL A 85 -4.80 0.92 6.54
C VAL A 85 -5.73 0.69 7.71
N GLU A 86 -5.18 0.28 8.84
CA GLU A 86 -5.94 0.08 10.09
C GLU A 86 -5.61 1.19 11.08
N ILE A 87 -6.64 1.84 11.63
CA ILE A 87 -6.51 2.83 12.69
C ILE A 87 -6.55 2.09 14.03
N ILE A 88 -5.47 2.20 14.80
CA ILE A 88 -5.32 1.56 16.11
C ILE A 88 -5.79 2.48 17.23
N ARG A 89 -5.42 3.76 17.15
CA ARG A 89 -5.65 4.72 18.23
C ARG A 89 -5.79 6.13 17.68
N GLN A 90 -6.69 6.90 18.27
CA GLN A 90 -6.81 8.33 18.05
C GLN A 90 -6.21 9.09 19.24
N ASN A 91 -5.40 10.12 18.95
CA ASN A 91 -4.81 10.97 19.98
C ASN A 91 -5.29 12.42 19.84
N LYS A 92 -5.45 13.09 20.98
CA LYS A 92 -5.81 14.51 21.02
C LYS A 92 -4.62 15.35 20.60
N ILE A 93 -4.79 16.08 19.51
CA ILE A 93 -3.78 16.99 18.96
C ILE A 93 -4.31 18.42 18.90
N ARG A 94 -3.38 19.38 18.88
CA ARG A 94 -3.69 20.82 18.76
C ARG A 94 -3.11 21.45 17.50
N ARG A 95 -2.31 20.71 16.74
CA ARG A 95 -1.57 21.21 15.56
C ARG A 95 -1.84 20.29 14.38
N ALA A 96 -2.01 20.88 13.19
CA ALA A 96 -2.21 20.13 11.94
C ALA A 96 -0.95 19.37 11.48
N LYS A 97 0.24 19.76 11.94
CA LYS A 97 1.51 19.09 11.65
C LYS A 97 2.27 18.84 12.95
N LEU A 98 2.67 17.60 13.18
CA LEU A 98 3.30 17.13 14.41
C LEU A 98 4.81 16.97 14.27
N TYR A 99 5.48 17.90 13.57
CA TYR A 99 6.93 17.84 13.36
C TYR A 99 7.73 17.86 14.67
N TYR A 100 7.16 18.45 15.73
CA TYR A 100 7.74 18.41 17.07
C TYR A 100 7.88 16.99 17.64
N MET A 101 7.23 15.98 17.06
CA MET A 101 7.42 14.56 17.42
C MET A 101 8.76 13.99 16.93
N ARG A 102 9.53 14.76 16.15
CA ARG A 102 10.89 14.37 15.73
C ARG A 102 11.89 14.46 16.86
N GLU A 103 11.79 15.53 17.65
CA GLU A 103 12.71 15.84 18.74
C GLU A 103 12.27 15.20 20.07
N ARG A 104 11.01 14.78 20.17
CA ARG A 104 10.47 14.20 21.41
C ARG A 104 10.68 12.70 21.47
N THR A 105 11.13 12.23 22.63
CA THR A 105 11.32 10.81 22.95
C THR A 105 10.78 10.48 24.34
N GLY A 106 10.60 9.19 24.62
CA GLY A 106 10.17 8.68 25.92
C GLY A 106 8.80 9.20 26.35
N LYS A 107 8.70 9.70 27.60
CA LYS A 107 7.44 10.20 28.18
C LYS A 107 6.88 11.40 27.43
N SER A 108 7.75 12.26 26.88
CA SER A 108 7.34 13.49 26.18
C SER A 108 6.68 13.24 24.82
N ALA A 109 6.96 12.08 24.22
CA ALA A 109 6.38 11.65 22.94
C ALA A 109 4.98 11.03 23.09
N ARG A 110 4.56 10.70 24.31
CA ARG A 110 3.23 10.11 24.56
C ARG A 110 2.16 11.19 24.42
N LEU A 111 1.23 10.96 23.49
CA LEU A 111 0.05 11.81 23.32
C LEU A 111 -1.12 11.26 24.14
N LYS A 112 -2.01 12.16 24.56
CA LYS A 112 -3.23 11.79 25.27
C LYS A 112 -4.19 11.13 24.29
N GLY A 113 -4.58 9.88 24.55
CA GLY A 113 -5.60 9.16 23.78
C GLY A 113 -6.96 9.83 23.92
N VAL A 114 -7.75 9.76 22.85
CA VAL A 114 -9.21 10.01 22.89
C VAL A 114 -9.87 8.63 22.91
N SER A 115 -10.82 8.43 23.82
CA SER A 115 -11.67 7.25 23.85
C SER A 115 -12.75 7.41 22.78
N ASP A 116 -12.41 7.06 21.54
CA ASP A 116 -13.37 6.94 20.45
C ASP A 116 -13.55 5.45 20.16
N ASP A 117 -14.75 5.06 19.70
CA ASP A 117 -15.05 3.70 19.26
C ASP A 117 -14.25 3.38 17.98
N PHE A 118 -13.08 2.74 18.13
CA PHE A 118 -12.13 2.51 17.04
C PHE A 118 -12.69 1.66 15.88
N GLU A 119 -13.73 0.87 16.15
CA GLU A 119 -14.40 0.03 15.17
C GLU A 119 -15.14 0.84 14.12
N ALA A 120 -15.77 1.95 14.49
CA ALA A 120 -16.48 2.83 13.55
C ALA A 120 -15.53 3.56 12.58
N LEU A 121 -14.28 3.83 12.99
CA LEU A 121 -13.29 4.52 12.16
C LEU A 121 -12.64 3.61 11.11
N ASN A 122 -12.68 2.30 11.33
CA ASN A 122 -12.16 1.29 10.41
C ASN A 122 -13.22 0.76 9.44
N GLN A 123 -14.48 1.19 9.57
CA GLN A 123 -15.49 0.93 8.56
C GLN A 123 -15.09 1.66 7.27
N ILE A 124 -14.96 0.88 6.20
CA ILE A 124 -14.73 1.39 4.85
C ILE A 124 -15.90 2.34 4.56
N ASN A 125 -15.62 3.61 4.26
CA ASN A 125 -16.66 4.50 3.74
C ASN A 125 -17.25 3.82 2.50
N ASP A 126 -18.50 3.36 2.61
CA ASP A 126 -19.19 2.61 1.58
C ASP A 126 -19.08 3.34 0.25
N ILE A 127 -18.35 2.70 -0.67
CA ILE A 127 -18.17 3.11 -2.06
C ILE A 127 -19.54 3.43 -2.68
N GLU A 128 -20.57 2.64 -2.40
CA GLU A 128 -21.92 2.80 -2.94
C GLU A 128 -22.54 4.18 -2.73
N SER A 129 -22.23 4.88 -1.64
CA SER A 129 -22.78 6.23 -1.38
C SER A 129 -22.19 7.31 -2.29
N ILE A 130 -20.97 7.09 -2.80
CA ILE A 130 -20.26 8.01 -3.71
C ILE A 130 -20.65 7.78 -5.18
N TYR A 131 -21.10 6.56 -5.52
CA TYR A 131 -21.48 6.18 -6.88
C TYR A 131 -23.01 6.18 -7.13
N LYS A 132 -23.84 6.45 -6.12
CA LYS A 132 -25.32 6.49 -6.24
C LYS A 132 -25.87 7.64 -7.10
N ASP A 133 -25.03 8.65 -7.34
CA ASP A 133 -25.38 9.83 -8.15
C ASP A 133 -24.91 9.73 -9.61
N LEU A 134 -24.41 8.57 -10.09
CA LEU A 134 -24.15 8.40 -11.52
C LEU A 134 -25.46 8.07 -12.25
N PRO A 135 -25.87 8.84 -13.28
CA PRO A 135 -26.94 8.40 -14.15
C PRO A 135 -26.48 7.15 -14.90
N GLU A 136 -27.23 6.06 -14.75
CA GLU A 136 -27.12 4.87 -15.59
C GLU A 136 -27.57 5.22 -17.01
N THR A 137 -26.65 5.71 -17.83
CA THR A 137 -26.89 5.87 -19.26
C THR A 137 -25.91 5.01 -20.04
N HIS A 138 -26.48 3.88 -20.49
CA HIS A 138 -26.11 3.06 -21.64
C HIS A 138 -24.77 2.31 -21.55
N LEU A 139 -24.81 1.08 -21.05
CA LEU A 139 -24.06 -0.07 -21.59
C LEU A 139 -24.66 -1.37 -21.01
N ALA A 140 -25.80 -1.76 -21.55
CA ALA A 140 -26.33 -3.12 -21.40
C ALA A 140 -27.03 -3.51 -22.70
N LYS A 141 -26.24 -4.02 -23.65
CA LYS A 141 -26.49 -5.27 -24.39
C LYS A 141 -25.44 -5.43 -25.50
N GLU A 142 -24.37 -6.12 -25.16
CA GLU A 142 -23.81 -7.13 -26.07
C GLU A 142 -23.69 -8.41 -25.24
N GLU A 143 -24.66 -9.30 -25.45
CA GLU A 143 -24.60 -10.69 -25.05
C GLU A 143 -23.54 -11.37 -25.93
N ALA A 144 -22.43 -11.81 -25.33
CA ALA A 144 -21.55 -12.77 -25.98
C ALA A 144 -22.18 -14.17 -25.84
N PRO A 145 -22.49 -14.89 -26.94
CA PRO A 145 -22.91 -16.28 -26.85
C PRO A 145 -21.69 -17.18 -26.73
N ALA A 146 -21.74 -18.13 -25.80
CA ALA A 146 -20.77 -19.21 -25.65
C ALA A 146 -21.50 -20.55 -25.82
N GLU A 147 -21.25 -21.26 -26.93
CA GLU A 147 -21.12 -22.73 -27.03
C GLU A 147 -20.86 -23.16 -28.49
N GLU A 148 -19.70 -23.77 -28.79
CA GLU A 148 -19.59 -25.16 -29.31
C GLU A 148 -18.14 -25.55 -29.76
N ALA A 149 -17.68 -26.66 -29.18
CA ALA A 149 -16.95 -27.80 -29.78
C ALA A 149 -15.51 -27.70 -30.38
N LYS A 150 -14.56 -28.24 -29.59
CA LYS A 150 -13.64 -29.40 -29.82
C LYS A 150 -12.92 -29.66 -31.18
N ALA A 151 -11.63 -29.99 -31.00
CA ALA A 151 -10.78 -31.02 -31.66
C ALA A 151 -9.86 -30.64 -32.84
N ALA A 152 -8.54 -30.77 -32.65
CA ALA A 152 -7.64 -31.65 -33.43
C ALA A 152 -6.15 -31.45 -33.04
N SER A 153 -5.41 -32.55 -33.05
CA SER A 153 -4.03 -32.82 -32.63
C SER A 153 -2.99 -32.72 -33.78
N THR A 154 -1.76 -33.18 -33.50
CA THR A 154 -0.60 -33.57 -34.38
C THR A 154 0.36 -32.43 -34.81
N GLU A 155 1.56 -32.35 -34.22
CA GLU A 155 2.84 -33.03 -34.59
C GLU A 155 3.51 -32.28 -35.77
N GLU A 156 4.81 -31.94 -35.82
CA GLU A 156 6.02 -32.56 -35.28
C GLU A 156 7.25 -31.63 -35.53
N THR A 157 8.30 -31.77 -34.69
CA THR A 157 9.77 -31.67 -34.96
C THR A 157 10.42 -30.36 -35.46
N SER A 158 11.67 -29.99 -35.12
CA SER A 158 12.76 -30.63 -34.35
C SER A 158 13.91 -29.61 -34.11
N GLU A 159 14.79 -29.97 -33.16
CA GLU A 159 16.24 -29.69 -33.13
C GLU A 159 16.73 -28.26 -32.74
N GLU A 160 17.72 -28.04 -31.86
CA GLU A 160 18.82 -28.89 -31.40
C GLU A 160 19.53 -28.27 -30.14
N LYS A 161 19.89 -29.15 -29.18
CA LYS A 161 21.07 -29.19 -28.24
C LYS A 161 21.60 -27.92 -27.54
N ALA A 162 22.26 -27.97 -26.39
CA ALA A 162 22.67 -29.04 -25.47
C ALA A 162 23.18 -28.38 -24.17
N SER A 163 23.38 -29.24 -23.15
CA SER A 163 24.43 -29.19 -22.10
C SER A 163 24.29 -28.12 -21.01
N GLU A 164 24.47 -28.39 -19.70
CA GLU A 164 24.75 -29.60 -18.92
C GLU A 164 24.63 -29.21 -17.43
N ALA A 165 24.38 -30.17 -16.54
CA ALA A 165 24.08 -30.00 -15.12
C ALA A 165 25.29 -29.52 -14.27
N PRO A 166 25.07 -28.95 -13.06
CA PRO A 166 26.13 -28.72 -12.10
C PRO A 166 26.28 -29.92 -11.14
N THR A 167 27.50 -30.44 -11.03
CA THR A 167 27.89 -31.42 -10.01
C THR A 167 28.51 -30.71 -8.80
N GLU A 168 28.21 -31.28 -7.64
CA GLU A 168 28.52 -30.88 -6.28
C GLU A 168 29.94 -31.31 -5.82
N GLU A 169 30.34 -30.86 -4.63
CA GLU A 169 31.40 -31.36 -3.73
C GLU A 169 32.76 -30.62 -3.62
N ALA A 170 32.86 -29.84 -2.53
CA ALA A 170 33.84 -29.94 -1.41
C ALA A 170 35.30 -30.35 -1.67
N LYS A 171 36.27 -29.56 -1.13
CA LYS A 171 37.18 -29.94 -0.02
C LYS A 171 38.09 -28.79 0.44
N ALA A 172 38.44 -28.83 1.72
CA ALA A 172 39.29 -27.95 2.52
C ALA A 172 40.81 -28.10 2.27
N THR A 173 41.61 -27.37 3.09
CA THR A 173 43.09 -27.36 3.31
C THR A 173 43.86 -26.42 2.38
N GLU A 174 44.85 -25.59 2.74
CA GLU A 174 45.77 -25.36 3.89
C GLU A 174 46.28 -23.88 3.73
N LYS A 175 46.41 -23.05 4.78
CA LYS A 175 47.62 -22.74 5.60
C LYS A 175 48.73 -21.93 4.88
N GLU A 176 49.41 -21.09 5.69
CA GLU A 176 50.62 -20.23 5.45
C GLU A 176 50.33 -18.73 5.15
N GLU A 177 50.54 -17.85 6.13
CA GLU A 177 51.75 -16.99 6.37
C GLU A 177 51.68 -15.72 5.49
N GLU A 178 51.98 -14.48 5.90
CA GLU A 178 52.84 -13.93 6.94
C GLU A 178 52.49 -12.41 7.06
N LYS A 179 52.75 -11.84 8.25
CA LYS A 179 52.96 -10.40 8.55
C LYS A 179 51.78 -9.45 8.80
#